data_AF-A0A919TFI2-F1
#
_entry.id   AF-A0A919TFI2-F1
#
_cell.length_a   1.000
_cell.length_b   1.000
_cell.length_c   1.000
_cell.angle_alpha   90.00
_cell.angle_beta   90.00
_cell.angle_gamma   90.00
#
_symmetry.space_group_name_H-M   'P 1'
#
loop_
_entity.id
_entity.type
_entity.pdbx_description
1 polymer ?
#
loop_
_entity_poly.entity_id
_entity_poly.type
_entity_poly.pdbx_seq_one_letter_code
_entity_poly.pdbx_strand_id
1 'polypeptide(L)'
;MRHFLGLLAGLRDRGVPTAPAARLAPAAASMVAVWAVRWDWPDGVHEFIGPAVDLPAAAGLLSRQVKKWRRFPYRPDQSMVQLSLSDFWLHARHRPDCKAPDCPVVDVVVSA
;
A
#
# COMPACT_ATOMS: atom_id res chain seq x y z
N MET A 1 59.57 31.03 16.43
CA MET A 1 59.40 31.97 17.56
C MET A 1 57.94 31.95 18.01
N ARG A 2 57.72 31.81 19.32
CA ARG A 2 56.46 32.02 20.09
C ARG A 2 55.34 31.01 19.76
N HIS A 3 55.18 29.91 20.52
CA HIS A 3 54.64 29.80 21.88
C HIS A 3 53.41 30.69 22.12
N PHE A 4 52.25 30.06 22.30
CA PHE A 4 51.33 30.39 23.39
C PHE A 4 50.57 29.12 23.83
N LEU A 5 50.89 28.67 25.05
CA LEU A 5 50.15 27.71 25.85
C LEU A 5 49.09 28.45 26.68
N GLY A 6 48.01 27.74 27.00
CA GLY A 6 47.07 28.03 28.10
C GLY A 6 45.88 28.89 27.67
N LEU A 7 44.67 28.73 28.20
CA LEU A 7 44.11 27.92 29.29
C LEU A 7 42.58 28.21 29.19
N LEU A 8 41.67 27.24 29.15
CA LEU A 8 40.70 26.90 30.21
C LEU A 8 39.60 26.08 29.48
N ALA A 9 39.45 24.78 29.71
CA ALA A 9 38.71 24.18 30.82
C ALA A 9 37.30 24.77 31.00
N GLY A 10 36.28 24.01 30.60
CA GLY A 10 34.94 24.13 31.16
C GLY A 10 33.80 24.26 30.16
N LEU A 11 33.35 23.15 29.59
CA LEU A 11 31.92 22.89 29.38
C LEU A 11 31.71 21.38 29.29
N ARG A 12 31.42 20.83 30.47
CA ARG A 12 30.96 19.48 30.72
C ARG A 12 29.70 19.17 29.90
N ASP A 13 29.64 17.92 29.45
CA ASP A 13 28.43 17.12 29.26
C ASP A 13 27.20 17.84 28.72
N ARG A 14 27.09 17.90 27.39
CA ARG A 14 25.81 17.62 26.77
C ARG A 14 25.79 16.13 26.49
N GLY A 15 25.20 15.37 27.40
CA GLY A 15 24.85 13.99 27.15
C GLY A 15 24.15 13.92 25.79
N VAL A 16 24.78 13.26 24.84
CA VAL A 16 24.11 12.80 23.62
C VAL A 16 23.15 11.72 24.13
N PRO A 17 21.83 11.92 24.10
CA PRO A 17 20.97 10.76 24.18
C PRO A 17 21.28 9.95 22.92
N THR A 18 22.05 8.88 23.06
CA THR A 18 22.01 7.78 22.11
C THR A 18 20.60 7.24 22.20
N ALA A 19 19.70 7.86 21.43
CA ALA A 19 18.38 7.31 21.18
C ALA A 19 18.62 5.86 20.75
N PRO A 20 17.98 4.86 21.38
CA PRO A 20 18.03 3.52 20.83
C PRO A 20 17.59 3.65 19.38
N ALA A 21 18.34 3.03 18.47
CA ALA A 21 17.97 2.93 17.07
C ALA A 21 16.49 2.57 17.04
N ALA A 22 15.66 3.58 16.78
CA ALA A 22 14.24 3.41 16.69
C ALA A 22 14.13 2.53 15.47
N ARG A 23 13.90 1.23 15.71
CA ARG A 23 13.29 0.35 14.74
C ARG A 23 12.22 1.23 14.13
N LEU A 24 12.38 1.57 12.85
CA LEU A 24 11.34 2.21 12.08
C LEU A 24 10.10 1.35 12.34
N ALA A 25 9.24 1.82 13.22
CA ALA A 25 7.92 1.25 13.36
C ALA A 25 7.37 1.27 11.94
N PRO A 26 6.86 0.16 11.40
CA PRO A 26 6.28 0.17 10.06
C PRO A 26 5.33 1.35 10.03
N ALA A 27 5.63 2.32 9.17
CA ALA A 27 4.91 3.58 9.07
C ALA A 27 3.42 3.24 9.15
N ALA A 28 2.72 3.75 10.17
CA ALA A 28 1.37 3.37 10.49
C ALA A 28 0.58 3.29 9.18
N ALA A 29 0.36 2.05 8.71
CA ALA A 29 -0.34 1.82 7.46
C ALA A 29 -1.66 2.53 7.64
N SER A 30 -1.95 3.49 6.77
CA SER A 30 -3.19 4.25 6.88
C SER A 30 -4.33 3.25 6.95
N MET A 31 -5.02 3.17 8.09
CA MET A 31 -6.16 2.27 8.31
C MET A 31 -7.38 2.67 7.47
N VAL A 32 -7.21 3.58 6.51
CA VAL A 32 -8.26 4.01 5.59
C VAL A 32 -8.52 2.84 4.65
N ALA A 33 -9.62 2.14 4.88
CA ALA A 33 -10.13 1.15 3.96
C ALA A 33 -10.72 1.84 2.72
N VAL A 34 -10.41 1.30 1.55
CA VAL A 34 -10.96 1.73 0.27
C VAL A 34 -11.55 0.54 -0.47
N TRP A 35 -12.52 0.81 -1.32
CA TRP A 35 -12.99 -0.16 -2.30
C TRP A 35 -12.15 -0.06 -3.56
N ALA A 36 -11.85 -1.18 -4.20
CA ALA A 36 -11.15 -1.22 -5.49
C ALA A 36 -11.73 -2.32 -6.37
N VAL A 37 -11.46 -2.24 -7.67
CA VAL A 37 -11.71 -3.36 -8.59
C VAL A 37 -10.46 -4.23 -8.59
N ARG A 38 -10.63 -5.51 -8.26
CA ARG A 38 -9.59 -6.53 -8.44
C ARG A 38 -9.73 -7.12 -9.84
N TRP A 39 -8.62 -7.18 -10.56
CA TRP A 39 -8.47 -7.91 -11.80
C TRP A 39 -7.65 -9.16 -11.54
N ASP A 40 -8.19 -10.31 -11.91
CA ASP A 40 -7.48 -11.58 -11.89
C ASP A 40 -7.23 -12.02 -13.33
N TRP A 41 -5.99 -11.93 -13.77
CA TRP A 41 -5.57 -12.24 -15.13
C TRP A 41 -5.42 -13.75 -15.35
N PRO A 42 -5.60 -14.25 -16.59
CA PRO A 42 -5.47 -15.69 -16.89
C PRO A 42 -4.09 -16.30 -16.60
N ASP A 43 -3.05 -15.48 -16.48
CA ASP A 43 -1.68 -15.90 -16.13
C ASP A 43 -1.42 -15.96 -14.61
N GLY A 44 -2.47 -15.73 -13.80
CA GLY A 44 -2.46 -15.76 -12.35
C GLY A 44 -1.98 -14.47 -11.69
N VAL A 45 -1.69 -13.41 -12.46
CA VAL A 45 -1.42 -12.07 -11.90
C VAL A 45 -2.72 -11.44 -11.44
N HIS A 46 -2.68 -10.70 -10.32
CA HIS A 46 -3.77 -9.82 -9.95
C HIS A 46 -3.34 -8.36 -9.75
N GLU A 47 -4.28 -7.47 -10.06
CA GLU A 47 -4.10 -6.02 -9.96
C GLU A 47 -5.29 -5.37 -9.26
N PHE A 48 -5.05 -4.25 -8.57
CA PHE A 48 -6.12 -3.45 -7.97
C PHE A 48 -6.22 -2.10 -8.70
N ILE A 49 -7.43 -1.75 -9.14
CA ILE A 49 -7.69 -0.59 -9.98
C ILE A 49 -8.73 0.31 -9.33
N GLY A 50 -8.48 1.62 -9.40
CA GLY A 50 -9.46 2.65 -9.07
C GLY A 50 -9.90 2.62 -7.60
N PRO A 51 -9.07 3.15 -6.68
CA PRO A 51 -9.46 3.23 -5.29
C PRO A 51 -10.66 4.17 -5.17
N ALA A 52 -11.71 3.71 -4.52
CA ALA A 52 -12.98 4.39 -4.34
C ALA A 52 -13.30 4.47 -2.85
N VAL A 53 -13.90 5.59 -2.46
CA VAL A 53 -14.24 5.90 -1.06
C VAL A 53 -15.47 5.15 -0.57
N ASP A 54 -16.33 4.68 -1.48
CA ASP A 54 -17.56 3.97 -1.16
C ASP A 54 -17.89 2.86 -2.18
N LEU A 55 -18.82 1.99 -1.78
CA LEU A 55 -19.25 0.83 -2.56
C LEU A 55 -19.98 1.23 -3.86
N PRO A 56 -20.91 2.21 -3.89
CA PRO A 56 -21.54 2.64 -5.14
C PRO A 56 -20.54 3.14 -6.19
N ALA A 57 -19.52 3.92 -5.80
CA ALA A 57 -18.48 4.38 -6.70
C ALA A 57 -17.66 3.19 -7.25
N ALA A 58 -17.29 2.24 -6.39
CA ALA A 58 -16.61 1.01 -6.81
C ALA A 58 -17.46 0.16 -7.77
N ALA A 59 -18.76 0.03 -7.52
CA ALA A 59 -19.68 -0.70 -8.40
C ALA A 59 -19.82 -0.03 -9.77
N GLY A 60 -19.84 1.31 -9.80
CA GLY A 60 -19.79 2.10 -11.02
C GLY A 60 -18.49 1.88 -11.80
N LEU A 61 -17.35 1.83 -11.12
CA LEU A 61 -16.05 1.51 -11.73
C LEU A 61 -16.03 0.08 -12.29
N LEU A 62 -16.43 -0.92 -11.50
CA LEU A 62 -16.51 -2.32 -11.95
C LEU A 62 -17.37 -2.43 -13.22
N SER A 63 -18.56 -1.83 -13.22
CA SER A 63 -19.46 -1.83 -14.38
C SER A 63 -18.80 -1.25 -15.64
N ARG A 64 -17.97 -0.21 -15.51
CA ARG A 64 -17.22 0.37 -16.63
C ARG A 64 -16.10 -0.56 -17.10
N GLN A 65 -15.37 -1.19 -16.18
CA GLN A 65 -14.30 -2.13 -16.51
C GLN A 65 -14.83 -3.40 -17.19
N VAL A 66 -15.94 -3.96 -16.70
CA VAL A 66 -16.59 -5.12 -17.33
C VAL A 66 -16.98 -4.79 -18.76
N LYS A 67 -17.61 -3.62 -18.99
CA LYS A 67 -17.98 -3.16 -20.33
C LYS A 67 -16.76 -2.97 -21.25
N LYS A 68 -15.68 -2.39 -20.73
CA LYS A 68 -14.43 -2.17 -21.46
C LYS A 68 -13.83 -3.51 -21.92
N TRP A 69 -13.72 -4.46 -21.01
CA TRP A 69 -13.02 -5.72 -21.25
C TRP A 69 -13.86 -6.79 -21.95
N ARG A 70 -15.19 -6.67 -21.97
CA ARG A 70 -16.11 -7.62 -22.62
C ARG A 70 -15.74 -7.96 -24.07
N ARG A 71 -15.09 -7.04 -24.79
CA ARG A 71 -14.74 -7.21 -26.21
C ARG A 71 -13.39 -7.90 -26.44
N PHE A 72 -12.62 -8.16 -25.38
CA PHE A 72 -11.29 -8.73 -25.49
C PHE A 72 -11.30 -10.22 -25.10
N PRO A 73 -10.65 -11.10 -25.89
CA PRO A 73 -10.57 -12.53 -25.59
C PRO A 73 -9.65 -12.80 -24.40
N TYR A 74 -8.52 -12.09 -24.32
CA TYR A 74 -7.68 -12.04 -23.12
C TYR A 74 -8.16 -10.90 -22.24
N ARG A 75 -8.84 -11.24 -21.14
CA ARG A 75 -9.41 -10.28 -20.20
C ARG A 75 -9.28 -10.83 -18.77
N PRO A 76 -9.21 -9.96 -17.76
CA PRO A 76 -9.22 -10.41 -16.39
C PRO A 76 -10.66 -10.75 -15.96
N ASP A 77 -10.77 -11.68 -15.02
CA ASP A 77 -11.93 -11.77 -14.16
C ASP A 77 -11.94 -10.54 -13.23
N GLN A 78 -13.13 -10.03 -12.92
CA GLN A 78 -13.27 -8.74 -12.25
C GLN A 78 -14.18 -8.87 -11.05
N SER A 79 -13.67 -8.49 -9.89
CA SER A 79 -14.41 -8.43 -8.63
C SER A 79 -14.18 -7.07 -7.97
N MET A 80 -15.05 -6.69 -7.04
CA MET A 80 -14.74 -5.60 -6.12
C MET A 80 -14.04 -6.17 -4.90
N VAL A 81 -13.21 -5.38 -4.22
CA VAL A 81 -12.57 -5.73 -2.95
C VAL A 81 -12.44 -4.51 -2.05
N GLN A 82 -12.49 -4.75 -0.73
CA GLN A 82 -12.11 -3.76 0.25
C GLN A 82 -10.73 -4.10 0.81
N LEU A 83 -9.82 -3.13 0.79
CA LEU A 83 -8.46 -3.27 1.30
C LEU A 83 -7.97 -1.96 1.90
N SER A 84 -6.86 -2.00 2.64
CA SER A 84 -6.25 -0.76 3.11
C SER A 84 -5.71 0.06 1.93
N LEU A 85 -5.78 1.38 2.04
CA LEU A 85 -5.19 2.27 1.03
C LEU A 85 -3.68 2.05 0.90
N SER A 86 -3.02 1.65 1.99
CA SER A 86 -1.60 1.31 1.98
C SER A 86 -1.31 0.06 1.14
N ASP A 87 -2.12 -1.00 1.29
CA ASP A 87 -1.99 -2.22 0.49
C ASP A 87 -2.28 -1.94 -0.99
N PHE A 88 -3.28 -1.11 -1.28
CA PHE A 88 -3.56 -0.68 -2.65
C PHE A 88 -2.33 -0.06 -3.31
N TRP A 89 -1.67 0.88 -2.63
CA TRP A 89 -0.46 1.53 -3.17
C TRP A 89 0.75 0.60 -3.22
N LEU A 90 0.88 -0.32 -2.28
CA LEU A 90 1.91 -1.35 -2.32
C LEU A 90 1.79 -2.18 -3.59
N HIS A 91 0.57 -2.62 -3.93
CA HIS A 91 0.31 -3.33 -5.17
C HIS A 91 0.59 -2.48 -6.40
N ALA A 92 0.02 -1.27 -6.44
CA ALA A 92 0.15 -0.39 -7.60
C ALA A 92 1.59 0.03 -7.92
N ARG A 93 2.47 0.12 -6.91
CA ARG A 93 3.85 0.65 -7.07
C ARG A 93 4.93 -0.40 -6.97
N HIS A 94 4.71 -1.44 -6.18
CA HIS A 94 5.76 -2.36 -5.76
C HIS A 94 5.46 -3.83 -6.06
N ARG A 95 4.21 -4.18 -6.41
CA ARG A 95 3.83 -5.56 -6.75
C ARG A 95 2.89 -5.64 -7.97
N PRO A 96 3.33 -5.14 -9.15
CA PRO A 96 2.49 -5.15 -10.35
C PRO A 96 2.22 -6.57 -10.90
N ASP A 97 3.03 -7.56 -10.53
CA ASP A 97 2.96 -8.95 -10.99
C ASP A 97 2.63 -9.93 -9.86
N CYS A 98 1.92 -9.45 -8.83
CA CYS A 98 1.60 -10.26 -7.66
C CYS A 98 0.75 -11.48 -8.04
N LYS A 99 1.17 -12.67 -7.58
CA LYS A 99 0.45 -13.95 -7.75
C LYS A 99 0.09 -14.63 -6.43
N ALA A 100 0.24 -13.92 -5.31
CA ALA A 100 -0.02 -14.48 -3.99
C ALA A 100 -1.51 -14.86 -3.85
N PRO A 101 -1.83 -16.12 -3.49
CA PRO A 101 -3.22 -16.61 -3.43
C PRO A 101 -4.00 -16.03 -2.25
N ASP A 102 -3.30 -15.56 -1.22
CA ASP A 102 -3.82 -14.95 0.00
C ASP A 102 -3.90 -13.41 -0.08
N CYS A 103 -3.54 -12.81 -1.23
CA CYS A 103 -3.75 -11.38 -1.43
C CYS A 103 -5.24 -11.03 -1.39
N PRO A 104 -5.61 -9.84 -0.88
CA PRO A 104 -6.99 -9.49 -0.55
C PRO A 104 -8.00 -9.95 -1.60
N VAL A 105 -8.74 -10.99 -1.27
CA VAL A 105 -9.89 -11.50 -2.02
C VAL A 105 -11.14 -11.18 -1.21
N VAL A 106 -12.25 -11.02 -1.90
CA VAL A 106 -13.51 -10.74 -1.23
C VAL A 106 -14.11 -12.01 -0.63
N ASP A 107 -14.19 -12.05 0.70
CA ASP A 107 -15.15 -12.86 1.44
C ASP A 107 -16.46 -12.08 1.60
N VAL A 108 -17.10 -11.67 0.51
CA VAL A 108 -18.51 -11.24 0.58
C VAL A 108 -19.31 -12.53 0.51
N VAL A 109 -19.48 -13.15 1.69
CA VAL A 109 -20.55 -14.12 1.91
C VAL A 109 -21.86 -13.33 1.87
N VAL A 110 -22.48 -13.22 0.69
CA VAL A 110 -23.90 -12.85 0.62
C VAL A 110 -24.68 -14.09 1.03
N SER A 111 -25.10 -14.17 2.29
CA SER A 111 -26.16 -15.11 2.68
C SER A 111 -27.44 -14.72 1.94
N ALA A 112 -28.08 -15.73 1.34
CA ALA A 112 -29.28 -15.65 0.52
C ALA A 112 -30.50 -15.06 1.24
#